data_AF-A0A9X7VXH8-F1
#
_entry.id   AF-A0A9X7VXH8-F1
#
_cell.length_a   1.000
_cell.length_b   1.000
_cell.length_c   1.000
_cell.angle_alpha   90.00
_cell.angle_beta   90.00
_cell.angle_gamma   90.00
#
_symmetry.space_group_name_H-M   'P 1'
#
loop_
_entity.id
_entity.type
_entity.pdbx_description
1 polymer ?
#
loop_
_entity_poly.entity_id
_entity_poly.type
_entity_poly.pdbx_seq_one_letter_code
_entity_poly.pdbx_strand_id
1 'polypeptide(L)'
;MKTYRVAGIVVSLMVLTAGCAPNQQKAETKHTNTLPSGNIAQSANSSTTNSSTTNSSTTNRTSLGASGNSPAAATSVAPSETSASTQTVSTKYGWKFVDLHNFGQNAIIDGLSLKNGGEIQMTIRHDMMFPNGAMTFSKTFYTATYNPSTNVAIETGTVVSHPQKKYSGPIALNFPATFPRKFQTQTVSVTDKGVMLSAWPTSIPLYGSAANPQTSSPGALDNQIMGQTGSNLWVALKGPQYPPLYPQQGPLLWGFRYWNRLVELNMNMGTAVVYTIPRTYSLYQSESLSTNSLVVPSFLQEGQDVFVSVGSWMGEFPVTPPSSRNSKGITSGNVTKVTSRILITPPANYVPDQAQAAMNELSTLSQQEAMSLASYWDTVVGATVPGVPPYKDYQDGKQQTWNTDPVIENHGSLPSSLVWAMEFPLSQSDPMFVKRKAIELSILHMLQSSLNADAIGIVPKSPAQVQAQFSGHPPLALPGFQVRNNLYWPVQ
;
A
#
# COMPACT_ATOMS: atom_id res chain seq x y z
N MET A 1 25.71 -15.22 -53.79
CA MET A 1 24.92 -14.03 -54.17
C MET A 1 23.46 -14.43 -54.32
N LYS A 2 22.62 -14.11 -53.33
CA LYS A 2 21.14 -14.14 -53.39
C LYS A 2 20.60 -13.41 -52.16
N THR A 3 19.75 -12.43 -52.41
CA THR A 3 19.02 -11.54 -51.49
C THR A 3 17.91 -12.24 -50.70
N TYR A 4 17.77 -11.92 -49.40
CA TYR A 4 16.53 -12.02 -48.60
C TYR A 4 16.52 -10.82 -47.64
N ARG A 5 15.73 -9.77 -47.90
CA ARG A 5 14.31 -9.53 -47.53
C ARG A 5 14.09 -9.17 -46.05
N VAL A 6 13.71 -7.91 -45.89
CA VAL A 6 13.17 -7.20 -44.72
C VAL A 6 11.83 -7.80 -44.28
N ALA A 7 11.68 -8.02 -42.97
CA ALA A 7 10.42 -8.03 -42.22
C ALA A 7 10.79 -7.53 -40.82
N GLY A 8 10.27 -6.43 -40.27
CA GLY A 8 8.90 -5.95 -40.32
C GLY A 8 8.37 -6.01 -38.89
N ILE A 9 8.83 -5.08 -38.03
CA ILE A 9 8.42 -4.95 -36.63
C ILE A 9 6.97 -4.46 -36.62
N VAL A 10 6.06 -5.27 -36.06
CA VAL A 10 4.71 -4.85 -35.72
C VAL A 10 4.74 -4.32 -34.28
N VAL A 11 4.72 -2.99 -34.13
CA VAL A 11 4.39 -2.35 -32.85
C VAL A 11 2.87 -2.16 -32.84
N SER A 12 2.18 -2.94 -32.01
CA SER A 12 0.76 -2.70 -31.72
C SER A 12 0.63 -1.47 -30.82
N LEU A 13 0.22 -0.37 -31.44
CA LEU A 13 -0.18 0.88 -30.80
C LEU A 13 -1.60 0.69 -30.23
N MET A 14 -1.75 0.47 -28.92
CA MET A 14 -3.05 0.62 -28.26
C MET A 14 -3.27 2.08 -27.91
N VAL A 15 -4.01 2.77 -28.78
CA VAL A 15 -4.60 4.08 -28.50
C VAL A 15 -5.87 3.86 -27.69
N LEU A 16 -5.89 4.29 -26.43
CA LEU A 16 -7.11 4.45 -25.65
C LEU A 16 -7.85 5.70 -26.14
N THR A 17 -8.69 5.57 -27.17
CA THR A 17 -9.69 6.59 -27.49
C THR A 17 -10.88 6.45 -26.53
N ALA A 18 -11.04 7.41 -25.63
CA ALA A 18 -12.28 7.60 -24.89
C ALA A 18 -13.37 8.09 -25.86
N GLY A 19 -14.24 7.17 -26.28
CA GLY A 19 -15.42 7.47 -27.07
C GLY A 19 -16.55 7.99 -26.17
N CYS A 20 -16.78 9.30 -26.20
CA CYS A 20 -18.08 9.89 -25.88
C CYS A 20 -19.03 9.58 -27.05
N ALA A 21 -20.13 8.88 -26.80
CA ALA A 21 -21.32 8.95 -27.64
C ALA A 21 -22.58 8.87 -26.77
N PRO A 22 -23.59 9.73 -27.02
CA PRO A 22 -24.79 9.84 -26.21
C PRO A 22 -25.83 8.82 -26.65
N ASN A 23 -26.62 8.27 -25.72
CA ASN A 23 -27.85 7.59 -26.10
C ASN A 23 -29.05 8.30 -25.47
N GLN A 24 -29.83 8.91 -26.36
CA GLN A 24 -31.21 9.27 -26.15
C GLN A 24 -32.03 7.98 -25.96
N GLN A 25 -32.91 7.95 -24.96
CA GLN A 25 -34.24 7.38 -25.14
C GLN A 25 -35.24 8.05 -24.20
N LYS A 26 -36.27 8.62 -24.84
CA LYS A 26 -37.51 9.17 -24.28
C LYS A 26 -38.40 8.05 -23.73
N ALA A 27 -39.05 8.33 -22.59
CA ALA A 27 -40.50 8.15 -22.35
C ALA A 27 -40.79 8.65 -20.91
N GLU A 28 -41.25 9.90 -20.76
CA GLU A 28 -42.66 10.24 -20.49
C GLU A 28 -43.31 9.51 -19.31
N THR A 29 -43.42 10.19 -18.16
CA THR A 29 -44.72 10.34 -17.48
C THR A 29 -44.74 11.61 -16.61
N LYS A 30 -45.78 12.40 -16.80
CA LYS A 30 -46.15 13.62 -16.05
C LYS A 30 -46.38 13.30 -14.57
N HIS A 31 -45.95 14.19 -13.67
CA HIS A 31 -46.84 14.79 -12.67
C HIS A 31 -46.26 16.10 -12.13
N THR A 32 -47.19 16.96 -11.75
CA THR A 32 -47.20 18.42 -11.65
C THR A 32 -46.85 18.97 -10.25
N ASN A 33 -46.37 20.22 -10.25
CA ASN A 33 -46.48 21.24 -9.19
C ASN A 33 -45.60 21.00 -7.92
N THR A 34 -44.97 21.96 -7.26
CA THR A 34 -45.15 23.42 -7.17
C THR A 34 -43.91 23.99 -6.47
N LEU A 35 -43.38 25.14 -6.91
CA LEU A 35 -42.58 26.04 -6.06
C LEU A 35 -43.54 26.86 -5.17
N PRO A 36 -43.06 27.36 -4.01
CA PRO A 36 -42.97 28.81 -3.96
C PRO A 36 -41.67 29.35 -3.31
N SER A 37 -41.20 30.41 -3.98
CA SER A 37 -40.56 31.65 -3.53
C SER A 37 -40.66 32.03 -2.04
N GLY A 38 -39.63 32.70 -1.52
CA GLY A 38 -39.75 33.47 -0.27
C GLY A 38 -38.46 34.01 0.37
N ASN A 39 -37.91 35.07 -0.21
CA ASN A 39 -37.13 36.19 0.34
C ASN A 39 -36.45 36.19 1.74
N ILE A 40 -35.16 36.59 1.71
CA ILE A 40 -34.53 37.75 2.39
C ILE A 40 -34.88 38.01 3.87
N ALA A 41 -33.88 37.91 4.76
CA ALA A 41 -33.35 39.07 5.52
C ALA A 41 -32.17 38.71 6.43
N GLN A 42 -31.21 39.64 6.46
CA GLN A 42 -30.07 39.73 7.37
C GLN A 42 -30.50 39.92 8.83
N SER A 43 -29.67 39.44 9.77
CA SER A 43 -29.44 40.14 11.04
C SER A 43 -28.07 39.74 11.61
N ALA A 44 -27.34 40.77 12.04
CA ALA A 44 -26.04 40.74 12.66
C ALA A 44 -26.13 40.60 14.19
N ASN A 45 -24.94 40.53 14.81
CA ASN A 45 -24.60 40.67 16.23
C ASN A 45 -24.85 39.45 17.15
N SER A 46 -23.75 38.87 17.64
CA SER A 46 -23.25 39.28 18.96
C SER A 46 -21.84 38.75 19.23
N SER A 47 -21.02 39.68 19.68
CA SER A 47 -19.71 39.54 20.32
C SER A 47 -19.77 38.72 21.61
N THR A 48 -18.73 37.92 21.87
CA THR A 48 -18.18 37.82 23.22
C THR A 48 -16.72 37.37 23.18
N THR A 49 -15.86 38.34 23.46
CA THR A 49 -14.50 38.21 23.99
C THR A 49 -14.49 37.36 25.27
N ASN A 50 -13.51 36.46 25.39
CA ASN A 50 -12.91 36.18 26.70
C ASN A 50 -11.42 35.87 26.54
N SER A 51 -10.62 36.84 26.95
CA SER A 51 -9.20 36.77 27.18
C SER A 51 -8.95 36.01 28.48
N SER A 52 -8.00 35.07 28.48
CA SER A 52 -7.27 34.71 29.70
C SER A 52 -5.78 34.62 29.38
N THR A 53 -5.08 35.59 29.93
CA THR A 53 -3.62 35.74 29.94
C THR A 53 -3.14 35.37 31.34
N THR A 54 -2.08 34.57 31.44
CA THR A 54 -1.06 34.43 32.53
C THR A 54 -0.40 33.07 32.32
N ASN A 55 0.91 32.82 32.44
CA ASN A 55 2.10 33.58 32.77
C ASN A 55 3.27 32.81 32.15
N SER A 56 4.24 33.48 31.54
CA SER A 56 5.54 32.87 31.22
C SER A 56 6.63 33.85 31.60
N SER A 57 7.27 33.57 32.73
CA SER A 57 8.48 34.24 33.19
C SER A 57 9.71 33.53 32.66
N THR A 58 10.68 34.38 32.31
CA THR A 58 11.92 34.13 31.60
C THR A 58 13.02 33.57 32.51
N THR A 59 14.06 33.05 31.85
CA THR A 59 15.49 32.97 32.24
C THR A 59 15.99 31.78 33.06
N ASN A 60 16.78 30.88 32.44
CA ASN A 60 18.25 31.03 32.44
C ASN A 60 18.96 30.04 31.49
N ARG A 61 19.85 30.61 30.66
CA ARG A 61 20.98 29.92 30.04
C ARG A 61 22.08 29.77 31.07
N THR A 62 22.71 28.60 31.12
CA THR A 62 24.13 28.47 31.48
C THR A 62 24.75 27.32 30.72
N SER A 63 26.03 27.49 30.43
CA SER A 63 26.85 26.85 29.43
C SER A 63 27.79 25.79 30.03
N LEU A 64 28.21 24.86 29.16
CA LEU A 64 29.53 24.19 29.09
C LEU A 64 29.97 23.26 30.24
N GLY A 65 30.31 22.02 29.85
CA GLY A 65 31.11 21.10 30.64
C GLY A 65 31.34 19.79 29.88
N ALA A 66 32.48 19.66 29.21
CA ALA A 66 32.95 18.43 28.58
C ALA A 66 33.78 17.60 29.57
N SER A 67 33.60 16.27 29.58
CA SER A 67 34.69 15.26 29.67
C SER A 67 34.18 13.82 29.88
N GLY A 68 34.55 12.93 28.94
CA GLY A 68 35.00 11.54 29.07
C GLY A 68 34.38 10.54 30.07
N ASN A 69 33.78 9.45 29.54
CA ASN A 69 34.33 8.08 29.61
C ASN A 69 33.34 7.04 29.05
N SER A 70 33.80 6.17 28.15
CA SER A 70 33.16 4.91 27.73
C SER A 70 33.40 3.78 28.77
N PRO A 71 32.87 2.56 28.59
CA PRO A 71 31.52 2.15 28.17
C PRO A 71 30.86 1.27 29.26
N ALA A 72 29.56 1.40 29.49
CA ALA A 72 28.82 0.52 30.41
C ALA A 72 27.71 -0.22 29.67
N ALA A 73 27.64 -1.52 29.90
CA ALA A 73 26.75 -2.51 29.30
C ALA A 73 25.27 -2.06 29.31
N ALA A 74 24.61 -2.18 28.15
CA ALA A 74 23.17 -1.98 28.04
C ALA A 74 22.45 -3.25 28.51
N THR A 75 22.13 -3.27 29.79
CA THR A 75 21.19 -4.18 30.44
C THR A 75 19.80 -3.98 29.81
N SER A 76 19.19 -5.07 29.37
CA SER A 76 17.80 -5.12 28.89
C SER A 76 16.83 -4.67 29.97
N VAL A 77 16.04 -3.63 29.70
CA VAL A 77 14.92 -3.23 30.56
C VAL A 77 13.63 -3.63 29.86
N ALA A 78 13.00 -4.70 30.37
CA ALA A 78 11.64 -5.11 30.06
C ALA A 78 10.64 -4.08 30.62
N PRO A 79 9.50 -3.81 29.94
CA PRO A 79 8.41 -3.05 30.54
C PRO A 79 7.69 -3.88 31.60
N SER A 80 7.56 -3.32 32.81
CA SER A 80 6.87 -3.92 33.95
C SER A 80 5.38 -4.15 33.69
N GLU A 81 4.96 -5.32 34.17
CA GLU A 81 3.60 -5.86 34.16
C GLU A 81 2.66 -5.04 35.05
N THR A 82 1.50 -4.67 34.50
CA THR A 82 0.27 -4.56 35.29
C THR A 82 -0.59 -5.76 34.91
N SER A 83 -1.01 -6.51 35.92
CA SER A 83 -1.60 -7.84 35.87
C SER A 83 -2.81 -7.94 34.91
N ALA A 84 -2.55 -8.42 33.69
CA ALA A 84 -3.55 -9.01 32.82
C ALA A 84 -3.51 -10.53 33.02
N SER A 85 -4.68 -11.16 33.14
CA SER A 85 -4.79 -12.60 33.30
C SER A 85 -3.95 -13.33 32.25
N THR A 86 -3.05 -14.18 32.73
CA THR A 86 -2.13 -14.97 31.92
C THR A 86 -2.93 -15.99 31.13
N GLN A 87 -3.44 -15.59 29.96
CA GLN A 87 -3.85 -16.54 28.94
C GLN A 87 -2.59 -17.31 28.55
N THR A 88 -2.63 -18.64 28.70
CA THR A 88 -1.66 -19.56 28.11
C THR A 88 -1.77 -19.44 26.60
N VAL A 89 -1.03 -18.49 26.03
CA VAL A 89 -0.91 -18.33 24.58
C VAL A 89 -0.16 -19.55 24.07
N SER A 90 -0.85 -20.41 23.32
CA SER A 90 -0.23 -21.55 22.63
C SER A 90 1.00 -21.07 21.87
N THR A 91 2.17 -21.67 22.14
CA THR A 91 3.44 -21.35 21.48
C THR A 91 3.51 -21.82 20.03
N LYS A 92 2.49 -22.58 19.58
CA LYS A 92 2.39 -23.14 18.23
C LYS A 92 1.96 -22.12 17.17
N TYR A 93 1.07 -21.18 17.51
CA TYR A 93 0.37 -20.35 16.52
C TYR A 93 1.03 -18.98 16.32
N GLY A 94 1.14 -18.55 15.07
CA GLY A 94 1.79 -17.32 14.67
C GLY A 94 2.36 -17.36 13.26
N TRP A 95 3.17 -16.36 12.93
CA TRP A 95 3.79 -16.19 11.63
C TRP A 95 5.22 -16.68 11.62
N LYS A 96 5.60 -17.38 10.56
CA LYS A 96 6.95 -17.86 10.28
C LYS A 96 7.41 -17.25 8.97
N PHE A 97 8.59 -16.64 8.96
CA PHE A 97 9.22 -16.20 7.72
C PHE A 97 9.77 -17.43 6.99
N VAL A 98 9.24 -17.74 5.81
CA VAL A 98 9.76 -18.80 4.97
C VAL A 98 10.82 -18.21 4.05
N ASP A 99 12.03 -18.71 4.16
CA ASP A 99 13.12 -18.26 3.33
C ASP A 99 13.00 -18.86 1.91
N LEU A 100 12.80 -17.99 0.92
CA LEU A 100 12.55 -18.38 -0.47
C LEU A 100 13.73 -18.08 -1.40
N HIS A 101 14.90 -17.65 -0.88
CA HIS A 101 16.02 -17.22 -1.74
C HIS A 101 16.46 -18.30 -2.76
N ASN A 102 16.37 -19.58 -2.39
CA ASN A 102 16.71 -20.70 -3.26
C ASN A 102 15.80 -20.81 -4.50
N PHE A 103 14.62 -20.20 -4.47
CA PHE A 103 13.68 -20.14 -5.59
C PHE A 103 13.83 -18.86 -6.43
N GLY A 104 14.67 -17.93 -5.98
CA GLY A 104 14.94 -16.63 -6.60
C GLY A 104 14.63 -15.45 -5.67
N GLN A 105 15.25 -14.30 -5.95
CA GLN A 105 15.15 -13.08 -5.14
C GLN A 105 13.72 -12.52 -5.06
N ASN A 106 12.88 -12.86 -6.05
CA ASN A 106 11.51 -12.36 -6.19
C ASN A 106 10.48 -13.48 -5.97
N ALA A 107 10.87 -14.54 -5.27
CA ALA A 107 10.00 -15.67 -5.01
C ALA A 107 8.92 -15.32 -3.98
N ILE A 108 7.71 -15.84 -4.21
CA ILE A 108 6.57 -15.70 -3.30
C ILE A 108 5.81 -17.02 -3.18
N ILE A 109 5.17 -17.26 -2.04
CA ILE A 109 4.21 -18.37 -1.90
C ILE A 109 2.92 -17.97 -2.61
N ASP A 110 2.54 -18.75 -3.62
CA ASP A 110 1.40 -18.49 -4.50
C ASP A 110 0.24 -19.47 -4.26
N GLY A 111 0.54 -20.67 -3.73
CA GLY A 111 -0.46 -21.69 -3.45
C GLY A 111 -0.07 -22.64 -2.33
N LEU A 112 -1.09 -23.19 -1.66
CA LEU A 112 -0.96 -24.22 -0.63
C LEU A 112 -1.91 -25.38 -0.90
N SER A 113 -1.42 -26.59 -0.73
CA SER A 113 -2.19 -27.84 -0.83
C SER A 113 -1.65 -28.88 0.13
N LEU A 114 -2.44 -29.92 0.40
CA LEU A 114 -1.97 -31.09 1.12
C LEU A 114 -1.40 -32.11 0.14
N LYS A 115 -0.29 -32.72 0.53
CA LYS A 115 0.26 -33.93 -0.08
C LYS A 115 -0.10 -35.13 0.81
N ASN A 116 -0.01 -36.33 0.23
CA ASN A 116 -0.19 -37.58 0.98
C ASN A 116 0.73 -37.61 2.20
N GLY A 117 0.17 -37.92 3.37
CA GLY A 117 0.94 -38.02 4.63
C GLY A 117 0.95 -36.76 5.51
N GLY A 118 0.16 -35.72 5.18
CA GLY A 118 0.09 -34.49 6.00
C GLY A 118 1.24 -33.51 5.77
N GLU A 119 1.98 -33.68 4.66
CA GLU A 119 2.95 -32.69 4.21
C GLU A 119 2.23 -31.55 3.48
N ILE A 120 2.64 -30.31 3.74
CA ILE A 120 2.13 -29.16 2.98
C ILE A 120 2.94 -29.05 1.69
N GLN A 121 2.26 -29.07 0.56
CA GLN A 121 2.84 -28.68 -0.72
C GLN A 121 2.60 -27.20 -0.96
N MET A 122 3.68 -26.49 -1.31
CA MET A 122 3.66 -25.10 -1.72
C MET A 122 3.82 -25.00 -3.23
N THR A 123 3.10 -24.07 -3.83
CA THR A 123 3.48 -23.49 -5.12
C THR A 123 4.19 -22.18 -4.86
N ILE A 124 5.39 -22.01 -5.43
CA ILE A 124 6.19 -20.80 -5.32
C ILE A 124 6.27 -20.17 -6.71
N ARG A 125 5.87 -18.90 -6.81
CA ARG A 125 5.98 -18.12 -8.05
C ARG A 125 7.26 -17.31 -8.01
N HIS A 126 7.99 -17.27 -9.14
CA HIS A 126 9.16 -16.41 -9.31
C HIS A 126 8.97 -15.49 -10.51
N ASP A 127 9.02 -14.18 -10.26
CA ASP A 127 8.76 -13.14 -11.24
C ASP A 127 10.06 -12.47 -11.72
N MET A 128 10.10 -12.08 -13.00
CA MET A 128 11.24 -11.37 -13.61
C MET A 128 10.95 -9.88 -13.80
N MET A 129 11.91 -9.04 -13.41
CA MET A 129 11.92 -7.62 -13.73
C MET A 129 12.71 -7.31 -14.99
N PHE A 130 12.21 -6.34 -15.74
CA PHE A 130 12.97 -5.67 -16.78
C PHE A 130 13.71 -4.44 -16.23
N PRO A 131 14.82 -4.03 -16.85
CA PRO A 131 15.57 -2.82 -16.46
C PRO A 131 14.77 -1.51 -16.48
N ASN A 132 13.63 -1.46 -17.18
CA ASN A 132 12.75 -0.29 -17.23
C ASN A 132 11.70 -0.29 -16.10
N GLY A 133 11.82 -1.17 -15.10
CA GLY A 133 10.87 -1.32 -14.00
C GLY A 133 9.58 -2.05 -14.38
N ALA A 134 9.40 -2.44 -15.64
CA ALA A 134 8.27 -3.27 -16.04
C ALA A 134 8.49 -4.70 -15.54
N MET A 135 7.44 -5.31 -15.00
CA MET A 135 7.49 -6.69 -14.53
C MET A 135 6.78 -7.62 -15.52
N THR A 136 7.39 -8.74 -15.86
CA THR A 136 6.65 -9.85 -16.48
C THR A 136 6.28 -10.82 -15.36
N PHE A 137 4.98 -10.88 -15.05
CA PHE A 137 4.49 -11.81 -14.07
C PHE A 137 4.46 -13.24 -14.64
N SER A 138 5.20 -14.10 -13.93
CA SER A 138 5.66 -15.47 -14.16
C SER A 138 6.24 -15.82 -15.53
N LYS A 139 7.52 -16.25 -15.50
CA LYS A 139 8.06 -17.20 -16.49
C LYS A 139 8.35 -18.59 -15.88
N THR A 140 8.16 -18.82 -14.56
CA THR A 140 8.37 -20.13 -13.89
C THR A 140 7.61 -20.24 -12.57
N PHE A 141 7.05 -21.43 -12.31
CA PHE A 141 6.50 -21.82 -11.01
C PHE A 141 7.27 -23.01 -10.47
N TYR A 142 7.57 -23.00 -9.17
CA TYR A 142 8.18 -24.12 -8.45
C TYR A 142 7.14 -24.80 -7.57
N THR A 143 7.29 -26.10 -7.37
CA THR A 143 6.59 -26.86 -6.34
C THR A 143 7.57 -27.20 -5.24
N ALA A 144 7.20 -27.00 -3.99
CA ALA A 144 8.02 -27.32 -2.84
C ALA A 144 7.24 -28.12 -1.79
N THR A 145 7.93 -29.00 -1.07
CA THR A 145 7.41 -29.57 0.16
C THR A 145 7.83 -28.67 1.32
N TYR A 146 6.88 -28.25 2.14
CA TYR A 146 7.09 -27.44 3.32
C TYR A 146 6.81 -28.23 4.59
N ASN A 147 7.75 -28.14 5.53
CA ASN A 147 7.60 -28.72 6.85
C ASN A 147 7.38 -27.60 7.90
N PRO A 148 6.18 -27.49 8.48
CA PRO A 148 5.86 -26.45 9.47
C PRO A 148 6.72 -26.51 10.75
N SER A 149 7.26 -27.68 11.10
CA SER A 149 8.07 -27.87 12.31
C SER A 149 9.51 -27.37 12.16
N THR A 150 10.09 -27.51 10.96
CA THR A 150 11.44 -27.03 10.66
C THR A 150 11.45 -25.68 9.93
N ASN A 151 10.29 -25.25 9.41
CA ASN A 151 10.15 -24.05 8.59
C ASN A 151 11.04 -24.04 7.35
N VAL A 152 11.21 -25.21 6.73
CA VAL A 152 12.01 -25.37 5.52
C VAL A 152 11.08 -25.70 4.36
N ALA A 153 11.23 -24.98 3.26
CA ALA A 153 10.64 -25.29 1.96
C ALA A 153 11.72 -25.91 1.07
N ILE A 154 11.49 -27.14 0.61
CA ILE A 154 12.40 -27.90 -0.24
C ILE A 154 11.80 -27.99 -1.63
N GLU A 155 12.50 -27.51 -2.64
CA GLU A 155 12.07 -27.64 -4.03
C GLU A 155 11.91 -29.12 -4.41
N THR A 156 10.79 -29.43 -5.06
CA THR A 156 10.46 -30.77 -5.55
C THR A 156 10.25 -30.81 -7.06
N GLY A 157 10.23 -29.65 -7.72
CA GLY A 157 10.10 -29.55 -9.17
C GLY A 157 9.60 -28.18 -9.63
N THR A 158 9.37 -28.09 -10.93
CA THR A 158 8.84 -26.91 -11.62
C THR A 158 7.56 -27.24 -12.38
N VAL A 159 6.62 -26.30 -12.45
CA VAL A 159 5.40 -26.41 -13.25
C VAL A 159 5.29 -25.26 -14.25
N VAL A 160 4.72 -25.55 -15.43
CA VAL A 160 4.64 -24.62 -16.56
C VAL A 160 3.58 -23.53 -16.32
N SER A 161 2.55 -23.84 -15.55
CA SER A 161 1.51 -22.89 -15.15
C SER A 161 0.85 -23.31 -13.84
N HIS A 162 0.31 -22.33 -13.12
CA HIS A 162 -0.47 -22.56 -11.91
C HIS A 162 -1.68 -21.62 -11.86
N PRO A 163 -2.92 -22.13 -11.90
CA PRO A 163 -4.07 -21.33 -11.55
C PRO A 163 -4.13 -21.17 -10.03
N GLN A 164 -4.07 -19.93 -9.54
CA GLN A 164 -4.31 -19.66 -8.13
C GLN A 164 -5.69 -20.16 -7.71
N LYS A 165 -5.73 -20.91 -6.61
CA LYS A 165 -6.97 -21.40 -6.02
C LYS A 165 -7.77 -20.23 -5.45
N LYS A 166 -8.90 -19.93 -6.07
CA LYS A 166 -9.87 -18.95 -5.55
C LYS A 166 -10.86 -19.64 -4.61
N TYR A 167 -11.39 -18.88 -3.66
CA TYR A 167 -12.52 -19.34 -2.88
C TYR A 167 -13.73 -19.58 -3.79
N SER A 168 -14.31 -20.77 -3.68
CA SER A 168 -15.45 -21.22 -4.49
C SER A 168 -16.66 -21.62 -3.64
N GLY A 169 -16.66 -21.25 -2.35
CA GLY A 169 -17.79 -21.52 -1.47
C GLY A 169 -18.98 -20.58 -1.72
N PRO A 170 -20.11 -20.82 -1.05
CA PRO A 170 -21.38 -20.15 -1.36
C PRO A 170 -21.50 -18.74 -0.79
N ILE A 171 -20.54 -18.36 0.07
CA ILE A 171 -20.52 -17.08 0.78
C ILE A 171 -19.94 -15.98 -0.12
N ALA A 172 -20.56 -14.80 -0.13
CA ALA A 172 -20.07 -13.63 -0.84
C ALA A 172 -20.03 -12.40 0.08
N LEU A 173 -19.05 -11.53 -0.18
CA LEU A 173 -19.00 -10.17 0.36
C LEU A 173 -19.56 -9.22 -0.70
N ASN A 174 -20.68 -8.57 -0.41
CA ASN A 174 -21.29 -7.63 -1.34
C ASN A 174 -20.95 -6.20 -0.93
N PHE A 175 -20.17 -5.56 -1.80
CA PHE A 175 -19.78 -4.17 -1.65
C PHE A 175 -20.83 -3.24 -2.26
N PRO A 176 -21.05 -2.05 -1.67
CA PRO A 176 -21.82 -1.00 -2.31
C PRO A 176 -21.28 -0.69 -3.72
N ALA A 177 -22.20 -0.40 -4.65
CA ALA A 177 -21.83 0.00 -6.01
C ALA A 177 -21.13 1.37 -6.08
N THR A 178 -21.19 2.15 -5.00
CA THR A 178 -20.59 3.48 -4.92
C THR A 178 -19.15 3.40 -4.38
N PHE A 179 -18.21 4.07 -5.06
CA PHE A 179 -16.85 4.21 -4.54
C PHE A 179 -16.87 5.00 -3.22
N PRO A 180 -16.07 4.58 -2.22
CA PRO A 180 -15.99 5.33 -0.98
C PRO A 180 -15.27 6.65 -1.27
N ARG A 181 -15.90 7.77 -0.91
CA ARG A 181 -15.26 9.08 -0.95
C ARG A 181 -14.55 9.31 0.38
N LYS A 182 -13.41 10.03 0.36
CA LYS A 182 -12.71 10.50 1.58
C LYS A 182 -12.39 9.40 2.61
N PHE A 183 -12.00 8.21 2.17
CA PHE A 183 -11.66 7.07 3.05
C PHE A 183 -12.79 6.65 4.00
N GLN A 184 -14.05 6.91 3.64
CA GLN A 184 -15.18 6.45 4.44
C GLN A 184 -15.28 4.93 4.41
N THR A 185 -15.53 4.35 5.58
CA THR A 185 -15.80 2.92 5.73
C THR A 185 -17.07 2.54 4.97
N GLN A 186 -17.01 1.46 4.20
CA GLN A 186 -18.18 0.94 3.50
C GLN A 186 -18.92 -0.09 4.36
N THR A 187 -20.24 -0.06 4.30
CA THR A 187 -21.08 -1.14 4.83
C THR A 187 -21.09 -2.29 3.83
N VAL A 188 -20.58 -3.45 4.24
CA VAL A 188 -20.53 -4.66 3.41
C VAL A 188 -21.48 -5.69 3.99
N SER A 189 -22.31 -6.30 3.14
CA SER A 189 -23.17 -7.41 3.55
C SER A 189 -22.49 -8.73 3.23
N VAL A 190 -22.68 -9.71 4.12
CA VAL A 190 -22.27 -11.09 3.91
C VAL A 190 -23.52 -11.87 3.51
N THR A 191 -23.46 -12.58 2.39
CA THR A 191 -24.59 -13.39 1.91
C THR A 191 -24.18 -14.84 1.65
N ASP A 192 -25.07 -15.77 1.94
CA ASP A 192 -25.00 -17.17 1.48
C ASP A 192 -26.04 -17.37 0.37
N LYS A 193 -25.59 -17.62 -0.87
CA LYS A 193 -26.49 -17.78 -2.04
C LYS A 193 -27.52 -16.65 -2.18
N GLY A 194 -27.10 -15.41 -1.87
CA GLY A 194 -27.94 -14.21 -1.93
C GLY A 194 -28.81 -13.96 -0.68
N VAL A 195 -28.87 -14.88 0.28
CA VAL A 195 -29.53 -14.65 1.57
C VAL A 195 -28.58 -13.94 2.51
N MET A 196 -29.01 -12.81 3.07
CA MET A 196 -28.22 -12.03 4.01
C MET A 196 -27.99 -12.82 5.31
N LEU A 197 -26.72 -12.96 5.70
CA LEU A 197 -26.29 -13.51 6.98
C LEU A 197 -26.06 -12.38 8.00
N SER A 198 -25.07 -12.53 8.88
CA SER A 198 -24.57 -11.45 9.73
C SER A 198 -24.01 -10.30 8.88
N ALA A 199 -24.24 -9.06 9.29
CA ALA A 199 -23.52 -7.91 8.73
C ALA A 199 -22.02 -8.03 9.02
N TRP A 200 -21.20 -7.54 8.10
CA TRP A 200 -19.77 -7.37 8.38
C TRP A 200 -19.59 -6.40 9.57
N PRO A 201 -18.74 -6.70 10.57
CA PRO A 201 -18.56 -5.81 11.71
C PRO A 201 -18.04 -4.42 11.27
N THR A 202 -18.79 -3.36 11.59
CA THR A 202 -18.46 -1.98 11.19
C THR A 202 -17.13 -1.48 11.77
N SER A 203 -16.69 -2.07 12.88
CA SER A 203 -15.39 -1.80 13.51
C SER A 203 -14.19 -2.39 12.75
N ILE A 204 -14.43 -3.24 11.75
CA ILE A 204 -13.41 -3.76 10.84
C ILE A 204 -13.59 -3.04 9.50
N PRO A 205 -12.87 -1.94 9.24
CA PRO A 205 -13.04 -1.23 7.98
C PRO A 205 -12.58 -2.12 6.81
N LEU A 206 -13.44 -2.24 5.80
CA LEU A 206 -13.11 -2.81 4.49
C LEU A 206 -12.77 -1.69 3.53
N TYR A 207 -11.81 -1.93 2.65
CA TYR A 207 -11.33 -0.91 1.72
C TYR A 207 -11.99 -1.06 0.37
N GLY A 208 -12.43 0.06 -0.18
CA GLY A 208 -12.79 0.18 -1.59
C GLY A 208 -11.77 1.04 -2.29
N SER A 209 -10.88 0.44 -3.08
CA SER A 209 -9.99 1.21 -3.95
C SER A 209 -10.62 1.50 -5.32
N ALA A 210 -10.19 2.59 -5.96
CA ALA A 210 -10.68 3.00 -7.27
C ALA A 210 -10.08 2.23 -8.46
N ALA A 211 -9.14 1.29 -8.24
CA ALA A 211 -8.62 0.43 -9.33
C ALA A 211 -9.30 -0.94 -9.32
N ASN A 212 -10.62 -0.94 -9.42
CA ASN A 212 -11.37 -2.13 -9.79
C ASN A 212 -11.57 -2.09 -11.32
N PRO A 213 -11.36 -3.20 -12.05
CA PRO A 213 -11.85 -3.33 -13.42
C PRO A 213 -13.30 -2.82 -13.48
N GLN A 214 -13.69 -2.16 -14.60
CA GLN A 214 -15.04 -1.61 -14.79
C GLN A 214 -16.17 -2.62 -14.48
N THR A 215 -15.87 -3.91 -14.49
CA THR A 215 -16.79 -5.03 -14.24
C THR A 215 -16.85 -5.53 -12.79
N SER A 216 -16.09 -4.95 -11.85
CA SER A 216 -16.02 -5.42 -10.45
C SER A 216 -16.43 -4.34 -9.46
N SER A 217 -17.15 -4.74 -8.39
CA SER A 217 -17.57 -3.82 -7.35
C SER A 217 -16.37 -3.17 -6.65
N PRO A 218 -16.46 -1.87 -6.30
CA PRO A 218 -15.44 -1.20 -5.50
C PRO A 218 -15.06 -2.01 -4.25
N GLY A 219 -13.77 -2.35 -4.10
CA GLY A 219 -13.23 -3.08 -2.96
C GLY A 219 -13.19 -4.60 -3.08
N ALA A 220 -13.78 -5.20 -4.12
CA ALA A 220 -13.74 -6.66 -4.28
C ALA A 220 -12.30 -7.20 -4.38
N LEU A 221 -11.37 -6.46 -4.98
CA LEU A 221 -9.95 -6.86 -5.08
C LEU A 221 -9.13 -6.66 -3.79
N ASP A 222 -9.58 -5.78 -2.91
CA ASP A 222 -8.85 -5.40 -1.69
C ASP A 222 -9.24 -6.26 -0.48
N ASN A 223 -10.31 -7.03 -0.61
CA ASN A 223 -10.87 -7.86 0.45
C ASN A 223 -11.18 -9.25 -0.15
N GLN A 224 -10.33 -10.23 0.14
CA GLN A 224 -10.40 -11.54 -0.50
C GLN A 224 -10.81 -12.60 0.50
N ILE A 225 -11.93 -13.28 0.24
CA ILE A 225 -12.24 -14.54 0.92
C ILE A 225 -11.21 -15.56 0.45
N MET A 226 -10.46 -16.12 1.39
CA MET A 226 -9.47 -17.14 1.08
C MET A 226 -10.03 -18.55 1.29
N GLY A 227 -10.89 -18.70 2.29
CA GLY A 227 -11.38 -20.01 2.73
C GLY A 227 -12.47 -19.93 3.78
N GLN A 228 -13.01 -21.10 4.12
CA GLN A 228 -14.02 -21.27 5.15
C GLN A 228 -13.70 -22.53 5.95
N THR A 229 -13.79 -22.46 7.28
CA THR A 229 -13.64 -23.60 8.18
C THR A 229 -14.88 -23.70 9.08
N GLY A 230 -15.77 -24.64 8.78
CA GLY A 230 -17.07 -24.71 9.45
C GLY A 230 -17.86 -23.41 9.26
N SER A 231 -18.22 -22.73 10.34
CA SER A 231 -18.93 -21.44 10.31
C SER A 231 -18.02 -20.21 10.26
N ASN A 232 -16.69 -20.39 10.23
CA ASN A 232 -15.73 -19.31 10.20
C ASN A 232 -15.28 -19.03 8.75
N LEU A 233 -15.45 -17.79 8.30
CA LEU A 233 -14.99 -17.29 7.02
C LEU A 233 -13.62 -16.61 7.21
N TRP A 234 -12.64 -16.96 6.39
CA TRP A 234 -11.30 -16.38 6.43
C TRP A 234 -11.12 -15.38 5.29
N VAL A 235 -10.86 -14.13 5.65
CA VAL A 235 -10.79 -13.01 4.72
C VAL A 235 -9.48 -12.24 4.92
N ALA A 236 -8.69 -12.10 3.87
CA ALA A 236 -7.53 -11.21 3.88
C ALA A 236 -7.95 -9.80 3.41
N LEU A 237 -7.42 -8.77 4.07
CA LEU A 237 -7.72 -7.36 3.79
C LEU A 237 -6.42 -6.59 3.51
N LYS A 238 -6.42 -5.78 2.44
CA LYS A 238 -5.33 -4.83 2.13
C LYS A 238 -5.47 -3.52 2.90
N GLY A 239 -4.39 -2.77 3.10
CA GLY A 239 -4.38 -1.34 3.47
C GLY A 239 -4.54 -1.02 4.96
N PRO A 240 -3.87 0.02 5.51
CA PRO A 240 -4.16 0.58 6.83
C PRO A 240 -5.37 1.52 6.76
N GLN A 241 -6.09 1.74 7.89
CA GLN A 241 -7.32 2.56 7.91
C GLN A 241 -7.05 3.99 7.44
N TYR A 242 -5.80 4.44 7.62
CA TYR A 242 -5.29 5.73 7.20
C TYR A 242 -3.93 5.52 6.51
N PRO A 243 -3.72 6.02 5.28
CA PRO A 243 -2.42 5.96 4.63
C PRO A 243 -1.40 6.82 5.38
N PRO A 244 -0.11 6.42 5.45
CA PRO A 244 0.90 7.05 6.28
C PRO A 244 1.26 8.50 5.90
N LEU A 245 0.84 9.00 4.73
CA LEU A 245 1.16 10.35 4.25
C LEU A 245 -0.03 11.33 4.22
N TYR A 246 -1.29 10.91 4.44
CA TYR A 246 -2.44 11.76 4.10
C TYR A 246 -3.68 11.55 4.99
N PRO A 247 -3.67 11.93 6.28
CA PRO A 247 -4.85 11.75 7.13
C PRO A 247 -6.08 12.59 6.74
N GLN A 248 -5.98 13.56 5.80
CA GLN A 248 -7.07 14.53 5.56
C GLN A 248 -7.25 15.07 4.12
N GLN A 249 -6.58 14.53 3.10
CA GLN A 249 -6.72 15.02 1.71
C GLN A 249 -7.52 14.05 0.83
N GLY A 250 -8.25 14.60 -0.16
CA GLY A 250 -9.00 13.87 -1.18
C GLY A 250 -8.13 12.92 -2.03
N PRO A 251 -8.72 12.17 -2.98
CA PRO A 251 -8.33 10.79 -3.27
C PRO A 251 -6.99 10.66 -3.98
N LEU A 252 -5.93 10.35 -3.24
CA LEU A 252 -4.78 9.60 -3.76
C LEU A 252 -4.90 8.17 -3.24
N LEU A 253 -5.70 7.34 -3.92
CA LEU A 253 -6.26 6.08 -3.40
C LEU A 253 -5.50 4.81 -3.84
N TRP A 254 -4.42 4.92 -4.63
CA TRP A 254 -3.90 3.75 -5.34
C TRP A 254 -2.60 3.21 -4.74
N GLY A 255 -1.76 4.04 -4.13
CA GLY A 255 -0.43 3.63 -3.66
C GLY A 255 -0.39 2.61 -2.52
N PHE A 256 -1.23 2.69 -1.50
CA PHE A 256 -0.99 1.97 -0.22
C PHE A 256 -1.70 0.61 -0.10
N ARG A 257 -1.43 -0.32 -1.02
CA ARG A 257 -2.15 -1.61 -1.13
C ARG A 257 -1.32 -2.82 -0.74
N TYR A 258 -1.11 -3.05 0.55
CA TYR A 258 -0.49 -4.27 1.07
C TYR A 258 -1.44 -5.05 1.97
N TRP A 259 -1.37 -6.38 1.96
CA TRP A 259 -2.10 -7.24 2.90
C TRP A 259 -1.62 -6.98 4.32
N ASN A 260 -2.54 -6.59 5.22
CA ASN A 260 -2.16 -6.18 6.58
C ASN A 260 -2.97 -6.81 7.70
N ARG A 261 -4.14 -7.33 7.36
CA ARG A 261 -5.08 -7.91 8.30
C ARG A 261 -5.66 -9.18 7.71
N LEU A 262 -5.70 -10.19 8.55
CA LEU A 262 -6.42 -11.42 8.32
C LEU A 262 -7.62 -11.42 9.28
N VAL A 263 -8.81 -11.65 8.76
CA VAL A 263 -10.05 -11.67 9.53
C VAL A 263 -10.66 -13.05 9.48
N GLU A 264 -10.93 -13.59 10.64
CA GLU A 264 -11.74 -14.78 10.83
C GLU A 264 -13.11 -14.34 11.34
N LEU A 265 -14.14 -14.41 10.49
CA LEU A 265 -15.51 -14.00 10.80
C LEU A 265 -16.37 -15.24 11.05
N ASN A 266 -16.94 -15.35 12.25
CA ASN A 266 -17.96 -16.35 12.52
C ASN A 266 -19.31 -15.87 11.97
N MET A 267 -19.80 -16.56 10.95
CA MET A 267 -20.99 -16.14 10.21
C MET A 267 -22.30 -16.32 10.99
N ASN A 268 -22.31 -17.19 12.00
CA ASN A 268 -23.50 -17.43 12.83
C ASN A 268 -23.64 -16.40 13.95
N MET A 269 -22.51 -16.02 14.56
CA MET A 269 -22.48 -15.13 15.72
C MET A 269 -22.15 -13.67 15.35
N GLY A 270 -21.72 -13.41 14.11
CA GLY A 270 -21.21 -12.09 13.69
C GLY A 270 -19.96 -11.64 14.45
N THR A 271 -19.33 -12.54 15.22
CA THR A 271 -18.09 -12.25 15.94
C THR A 271 -16.90 -12.42 15.03
N ALA A 272 -15.83 -11.66 15.25
CA ALA A 272 -14.65 -11.74 14.41
C ALA A 272 -13.35 -11.65 15.21
N VAL A 273 -12.32 -12.29 14.68
CA VAL A 273 -10.93 -12.15 15.13
C VAL A 273 -10.12 -11.50 14.02
N VAL A 274 -9.38 -10.45 14.37
CA VAL A 274 -8.50 -9.74 13.43
C VAL A 274 -7.06 -10.01 13.84
N TYR A 275 -6.34 -10.70 12.97
CA TYR A 275 -4.92 -10.99 13.09
C TYR A 275 -4.11 -9.99 12.25
N THR A 276 -3.04 -9.43 12.82
CA THR A 276 -2.08 -8.63 12.04
C THR A 276 -1.26 -9.53 11.13
N ILE A 277 -1.12 -9.14 9.86
CA ILE A 277 -0.19 -9.76 8.90
C ILE A 277 1.13 -8.98 8.99
N PRO A 278 2.28 -9.64 9.20
CA PRO A 278 3.58 -8.98 9.20
C PRO A 278 3.83 -8.26 7.87
N ARG A 279 4.51 -7.12 7.96
CA ARG A 279 4.93 -6.38 6.76
C ARG A 279 5.89 -7.23 5.94
N THR A 280 5.78 -7.14 4.63
CA THR A 280 6.81 -7.70 3.76
C THR A 280 8.05 -6.81 3.73
N TYR A 281 9.22 -7.44 3.59
CA TYR A 281 10.50 -6.78 3.37
C TYR A 281 10.87 -6.69 1.88
N SER A 282 10.03 -7.21 0.99
CA SER A 282 10.32 -7.30 -0.44
C SER A 282 9.35 -6.43 -1.25
N LEU A 283 9.89 -5.64 -2.17
CA LEU A 283 9.11 -4.84 -3.12
C LEU A 283 8.03 -5.69 -3.81
N TYR A 284 8.42 -6.86 -4.29
CA TYR A 284 7.59 -7.78 -5.07
C TYR A 284 6.39 -8.31 -4.32
N GLN A 285 6.51 -8.45 -3.00
CA GLN A 285 5.44 -8.91 -2.13
C GLN A 285 4.52 -7.76 -1.68
N SER A 286 4.95 -6.51 -1.90
CA SER A 286 4.14 -5.32 -1.67
C SER A 286 3.36 -4.87 -2.91
N GLU A 287 3.69 -5.40 -4.10
CA GLU A 287 3.01 -5.01 -5.34
C GLU A 287 1.56 -5.50 -5.41
N SER A 288 0.67 -4.59 -5.81
CA SER A 288 -0.76 -4.85 -6.01
C SER A 288 -1.18 -4.30 -7.36
N LEU A 289 -1.34 -5.14 -8.39
CA LEU A 289 -1.84 -4.67 -9.68
C LEU A 289 -3.34 -4.29 -9.67
N SER A 290 -3.68 -3.52 -10.70
CA SER A 290 -5.01 -3.07 -11.14
C SER A 290 -5.88 -4.16 -11.78
N THR A 291 -5.35 -5.36 -11.95
CA THR A 291 -6.07 -6.58 -12.34
C THR A 291 -6.00 -7.59 -11.20
N ASN A 292 -6.95 -8.54 -11.13
CA ASN A 292 -7.07 -9.62 -10.12
C ASN A 292 -5.81 -9.77 -9.26
N SER A 293 -5.85 -9.28 -8.01
CA SER A 293 -4.71 -9.17 -7.09
C SER A 293 -3.64 -10.24 -7.36
N LEU A 294 -2.45 -9.84 -7.80
CA LEU A 294 -1.42 -10.81 -8.21
C LEU A 294 -0.92 -11.67 -7.06
N VAL A 295 -0.69 -11.08 -5.89
CA VAL A 295 -0.40 -11.82 -4.66
C VAL A 295 -1.74 -12.05 -3.98
N VAL A 296 -2.38 -13.19 -4.24
CA VAL A 296 -3.53 -13.62 -3.44
C VAL A 296 -2.99 -14.42 -2.28
N PRO A 297 -3.31 -14.05 -1.04
CA PRO A 297 -3.02 -14.87 0.12
C PRO A 297 -3.55 -16.29 -0.08
N SER A 298 -2.72 -17.30 0.11
CA SER A 298 -3.14 -18.69 -0.05
C SER A 298 -3.69 -19.21 1.27
N PHE A 299 -4.60 -20.18 1.18
CA PHE A 299 -5.29 -20.76 2.35
C PHE A 299 -5.31 -22.28 2.26
N LEU A 300 -5.02 -22.92 3.38
CA LEU A 300 -5.14 -24.36 3.56
C LEU A 300 -5.67 -24.67 4.97
N GLN A 301 -6.66 -25.55 5.07
CA GLN A 301 -7.04 -26.16 6.34
C GLN A 301 -6.44 -27.57 6.41
N GLU A 302 -5.81 -27.89 7.53
CA GLU A 302 -5.32 -29.23 7.85
C GLU A 302 -5.71 -29.60 9.27
N GLY A 303 -6.63 -30.55 9.43
CA GLY A 303 -7.11 -30.97 10.75
C GLY A 303 -7.67 -29.79 11.55
N GLN A 304 -7.00 -29.46 12.67
CA GLN A 304 -7.35 -28.36 13.58
C GLN A 304 -6.60 -27.07 13.31
N ASP A 305 -5.77 -27.03 12.28
CA ASP A 305 -4.93 -25.90 11.92
C ASP A 305 -5.35 -25.29 10.58
N VAL A 306 -5.14 -23.99 10.47
CA VAL A 306 -5.32 -23.18 9.28
C VAL A 306 -4.00 -22.54 8.94
N PHE A 307 -3.53 -22.80 7.73
CA PHE A 307 -2.35 -22.21 7.15
C PHE A 307 -2.74 -21.10 6.19
N VAL A 308 -2.13 -19.93 6.36
CA VAL A 308 -2.33 -18.76 5.50
C VAL A 308 -0.98 -18.25 5.05
N SER A 309 -0.75 -18.08 3.75
CA SER A 309 0.48 -17.48 3.24
C SER A 309 0.26 -16.12 2.61
N VAL A 310 1.22 -15.21 2.81
CA VAL A 310 1.26 -13.89 2.19
C VAL A 310 2.71 -13.54 1.87
N GLY A 311 3.08 -13.51 0.58
CA GLY A 311 4.47 -13.31 0.19
C GLY A 311 5.37 -14.44 0.72
N SER A 312 6.37 -14.10 1.54
CA SER A 312 7.23 -15.07 2.25
C SER A 312 6.71 -15.48 3.63
N TRP A 313 5.60 -14.92 4.10
CA TRP A 313 5.07 -15.24 5.42
C TRP A 313 4.14 -16.46 5.37
N MET A 314 4.35 -17.41 6.28
CA MET A 314 3.45 -18.53 6.56
C MET A 314 2.85 -18.37 7.96
N GLY A 315 1.55 -18.17 8.04
CA GLY A 315 0.79 -18.09 9.27
C GLY A 315 0.14 -19.42 9.60
N GLU A 316 0.21 -19.83 10.87
CA GLU A 316 -0.43 -21.03 11.40
C GLU A 316 -1.38 -20.61 12.53
N PHE A 317 -2.66 -20.94 12.36
CA PHE A 317 -3.76 -20.52 13.24
C PHE A 317 -4.64 -21.71 13.60
N PRO A 318 -5.35 -21.70 14.75
CA PRO A 318 -6.33 -22.72 15.03
C PRO A 318 -7.57 -22.52 14.15
N VAL A 319 -8.22 -23.61 13.73
CA VAL A 319 -9.55 -23.59 13.07
C VAL A 319 -10.62 -22.94 13.97
N THR A 320 -10.45 -23.05 15.29
CA THR A 320 -11.35 -22.52 16.30
C THR A 320 -10.63 -21.48 17.16
N PRO A 321 -11.05 -20.20 17.12
CA PRO A 321 -10.27 -19.10 17.67
C PRO A 321 -10.28 -19.08 19.20
N PRO A 322 -9.29 -18.45 19.85
CA PRO A 322 -9.21 -18.35 21.31
C PRO A 322 -10.45 -17.72 21.95
N SER A 323 -11.07 -16.75 21.27
CA SER A 323 -12.28 -16.05 21.73
C SER A 323 -13.49 -16.99 21.84
N SER A 324 -13.54 -18.10 21.12
CA SER A 324 -14.65 -19.07 21.22
C SER A 324 -14.56 -20.01 22.42
N ARG A 325 -13.39 -20.12 23.09
CA ARG A 325 -13.16 -21.09 24.18
C ARG A 325 -13.67 -20.64 25.55
N ASN A 326 -13.92 -19.35 25.74
CA ASN A 326 -14.40 -18.77 27.00
C ASN A 326 -15.83 -18.22 26.86
N SER A 327 -16.72 -18.98 26.23
CA SER A 327 -18.08 -18.61 25.87
C SER A 327 -19.06 -18.59 27.06
N LYS A 328 -18.72 -17.89 28.15
CA LYS A 328 -19.72 -17.37 29.09
C LYS A 328 -19.75 -15.85 28.96
N GLY A 329 -20.54 -15.34 28.01
CA GLY A 329 -20.87 -13.91 27.91
C GLY A 329 -20.51 -13.19 26.61
N ILE A 330 -20.19 -13.88 25.52
CA ILE A 330 -19.90 -13.22 24.23
C ILE A 330 -21.21 -12.77 23.59
N THR A 331 -21.43 -11.46 23.55
CA THR A 331 -22.49 -10.82 22.78
C THR A 331 -22.18 -10.90 21.27
N SER A 332 -23.23 -11.08 20.46
CA SER A 332 -23.16 -11.01 19.00
C SER A 332 -22.45 -9.72 18.54
N GLY A 333 -21.60 -9.81 17.52
CA GLY A 333 -20.91 -8.65 16.94
C GLY A 333 -19.57 -8.23 17.58
N ASN A 334 -19.05 -8.97 18.56
CA ASN A 334 -17.76 -8.63 19.18
C ASN A 334 -16.56 -8.88 18.24
N VAL A 335 -15.60 -7.95 18.23
CA VAL A 335 -14.38 -8.02 17.42
C VAL A 335 -13.16 -8.08 18.35
N THR A 336 -12.42 -9.19 18.27
CA THR A 336 -11.17 -9.36 19.01
C THR A 336 -9.98 -9.06 18.10
N LYS A 337 -9.11 -8.12 18.51
CA LYS A 337 -7.85 -7.86 17.80
C LYS A 337 -6.73 -8.68 18.47
N VAL A 338 -6.03 -9.48 17.68
CA VAL A 338 -4.93 -10.33 18.14
C VAL A 338 -3.65 -9.91 17.43
N THR A 339 -2.65 -9.52 18.21
CA THR A 339 -1.29 -9.36 17.70
C THR A 339 -0.68 -10.75 17.55
N SER A 340 -0.71 -11.29 16.32
CA SER A 340 -0.08 -12.57 16.01
C SER A 340 1.41 -12.49 16.23
N ARG A 341 1.98 -13.46 16.96
CA ARG A 341 3.42 -13.53 17.22
C ARG A 341 4.16 -13.87 15.93
N ILE A 342 5.38 -13.34 15.79
CA ILE A 342 6.36 -13.84 14.82
C ILE A 342 7.15 -14.94 15.54
N LEU A 343 6.98 -16.18 15.09
CA LEU A 343 7.63 -17.36 15.65
C LEU A 343 9.03 -17.57 15.05
N ILE A 344 9.19 -17.26 13.77
CA ILE A 344 10.46 -17.35 13.06
C ILE A 344 10.66 -16.05 12.29
N THR A 345 11.73 -15.34 12.62
CA THR A 345 12.13 -14.10 11.95
C THR A 345 12.96 -14.40 10.70
N PRO A 346 13.08 -13.45 9.76
CA PRO A 346 14.02 -13.58 8.66
C PRO A 346 15.47 -13.76 9.13
N PRO A 347 16.37 -14.22 8.24
CA PRO A 347 17.81 -14.22 8.49
C PRO A 347 18.30 -12.84 8.95
N ALA A 348 19.28 -12.80 9.84
CA ALA A 348 19.68 -11.57 10.54
C ALA A 348 20.16 -10.44 9.61
N ASN A 349 20.77 -10.78 8.47
CA ASN A 349 21.21 -9.82 7.46
C ASN A 349 20.12 -9.45 6.46
N TYR A 350 19.08 -10.26 6.30
CA TYR A 350 18.06 -10.06 5.28
C TYR A 350 17.32 -8.73 5.46
N VAL A 351 16.84 -8.42 6.68
CA VAL A 351 16.08 -7.18 6.92
C VAL A 351 16.95 -5.93 6.74
N PRO A 352 18.18 -5.84 7.31
CA PRO A 352 19.08 -4.72 7.04
C PRO A 352 19.40 -4.52 5.55
N ASP A 353 19.67 -5.59 4.80
CA ASP A 353 19.98 -5.50 3.38
C ASP A 353 18.80 -4.95 2.57
N GLN A 354 17.59 -5.44 2.87
CA GLN A 354 16.36 -4.93 2.25
C GLN A 354 16.03 -3.49 2.68
N ALA A 355 16.33 -3.11 3.93
CA ALA A 355 16.17 -1.74 4.42
C ALA A 355 17.08 -0.77 3.66
N GLN A 356 18.33 -1.17 3.41
CA GLN A 356 19.27 -0.36 2.63
C GLN A 356 18.82 -0.25 1.16
N ALA A 357 18.33 -1.34 0.57
CA ALA A 357 17.76 -1.32 -0.78
C ALA A 357 16.56 -0.36 -0.86
N ALA A 358 15.64 -0.41 0.11
CA ALA A 358 14.52 0.52 0.21
C ALA A 358 14.98 1.98 0.32
N MET A 359 15.98 2.26 1.15
CA MET A 359 16.52 3.62 1.28
C MET A 359 17.21 4.12 0.01
N ASN A 360 17.93 3.25 -0.70
CA ASN A 360 18.56 3.60 -1.98
C ASN A 360 17.50 3.92 -3.04
N GLU A 361 16.46 3.11 -3.12
CA GLU A 361 15.33 3.30 -4.03
C GLU A 361 14.60 4.62 -3.74
N LEU A 362 14.25 4.86 -2.46
CA LEU A 362 13.59 6.09 -2.04
C LEU A 362 14.43 7.34 -2.37
N SER A 363 15.74 7.28 -2.12
CA SER A 363 16.66 8.39 -2.42
C SER A 363 16.77 8.64 -3.92
N THR A 364 16.87 7.57 -4.72
CA THR A 364 16.93 7.65 -6.19
C THR A 364 15.65 8.27 -6.75
N LEU A 365 14.49 7.81 -6.32
CA LEU A 365 13.19 8.35 -6.77
C LEU A 365 13.01 9.81 -6.37
N SER A 366 13.43 10.19 -5.16
CA SER A 366 13.43 11.59 -4.72
C SER A 366 14.35 12.47 -5.57
N GLN A 367 15.55 11.97 -5.94
CA GLN A 367 16.47 12.71 -6.81
C GLN A 367 15.96 12.82 -8.25
N GLN A 368 15.32 11.78 -8.79
CA GLN A 368 14.70 11.83 -10.11
C GLN A 368 13.61 12.91 -10.19
N GLU A 369 12.75 12.98 -9.17
CA GLU A 369 11.73 14.03 -9.06
C GLU A 369 12.35 15.41 -8.97
N ALA A 370 13.34 15.59 -8.08
CA ALA A 370 14.06 16.85 -7.93
C ALA A 370 14.72 17.29 -9.25
N MET A 371 15.38 16.38 -9.96
CA MET A 371 16.01 16.68 -11.24
C MET A 371 14.99 17.04 -12.32
N SER A 372 13.85 16.34 -12.38
CA SER A 372 12.76 16.65 -13.32
C SER A 372 12.18 18.05 -13.07
N LEU A 373 11.94 18.42 -11.81
CA LEU A 373 11.43 19.75 -11.44
C LEU A 373 12.44 20.86 -11.65
N ALA A 374 13.73 20.61 -11.37
CA ALA A 374 14.80 21.53 -11.68
C ALA A 374 14.87 21.81 -13.19
N SER A 375 14.85 20.74 -13.99
CA SER A 375 14.86 20.80 -15.45
C SER A 375 13.68 21.60 -16.00
N TYR A 376 12.47 21.37 -15.45
CA TYR A 376 11.27 22.11 -15.83
C TYR A 376 11.41 23.62 -15.53
N TRP A 377 11.78 23.96 -14.29
CA TRP A 377 11.93 25.35 -13.88
C TRP A 377 12.99 26.09 -14.70
N ASP A 378 14.17 25.51 -14.86
CA ASP A 378 15.26 26.16 -15.60
C ASP A 378 14.90 26.33 -17.08
N THR A 379 14.14 25.39 -17.66
CA THR A 379 13.56 25.51 -19.01
C THR A 379 12.54 26.65 -19.09
N VAL A 380 11.68 26.80 -18.07
CA VAL A 380 10.71 27.91 -17.96
C VAL A 380 11.43 29.25 -17.90
N VAL A 381 12.56 29.34 -17.20
CA VAL A 381 13.41 30.55 -17.14
C VAL A 381 14.22 30.75 -18.43
N GLY A 382 14.28 29.75 -19.32
CA GLY A 382 15.01 29.81 -20.59
C GLY A 382 16.52 29.62 -20.42
N ALA A 383 16.95 28.96 -19.35
CA ALA A 383 18.36 28.71 -19.04
C ALA A 383 18.75 27.25 -19.30
N THR A 384 20.05 27.02 -19.49
CA THR A 384 20.64 25.68 -19.48
C THR A 384 21.66 25.65 -18.35
N VAL A 385 21.47 24.76 -17.39
CA VAL A 385 22.34 24.61 -16.23
C VAL A 385 23.20 23.35 -16.41
N PRO A 386 24.54 23.43 -16.30
CA PRO A 386 25.40 22.25 -16.38
C PRO A 386 25.02 21.18 -15.36
N GLY A 387 24.88 19.93 -15.81
CA GLY A 387 24.46 18.80 -14.98
C GLY A 387 22.94 18.65 -14.83
N VAL A 388 22.14 19.57 -15.37
CA VAL A 388 20.68 19.46 -15.45
C VAL A 388 20.28 19.16 -16.90
N PRO A 389 19.62 18.01 -17.18
CA PRO A 389 19.18 17.70 -18.53
C PRO A 389 18.04 18.64 -18.98
N PRO A 390 17.89 18.92 -20.29
CA PRO A 390 16.74 19.69 -20.78
C PRO A 390 15.41 19.02 -20.43
N TYR A 391 14.37 19.80 -20.07
CA TYR A 391 13.07 19.22 -19.73
C TYR A 391 12.45 18.39 -20.87
N LYS A 392 12.74 18.77 -22.12
CA LYS A 392 12.33 18.03 -23.32
C LYS A 392 12.81 16.58 -23.33
N ASP A 393 13.96 16.27 -22.72
CA ASP A 393 14.44 14.89 -22.67
C ASP A 393 13.56 13.98 -21.78
N TYR A 394 12.86 14.54 -20.79
CA TYR A 394 11.82 13.81 -20.05
C TYR A 394 10.55 13.63 -20.88
N GLN A 395 10.12 14.69 -21.59
CA GLN A 395 8.94 14.64 -22.46
C GLN A 395 9.11 13.65 -23.62
N ASP A 396 10.32 13.54 -24.16
CA ASP A 396 10.67 12.61 -25.23
C ASP A 396 11.02 11.20 -24.70
N GLY A 397 10.96 10.97 -23.38
CA GLY A 397 11.23 9.68 -22.74
C GLY A 397 12.71 9.26 -22.73
N LYS A 398 13.64 10.17 -23.02
CA LYS A 398 15.09 9.91 -22.94
C LYS A 398 15.60 9.92 -21.50
N GLN A 399 14.94 10.67 -20.62
CA GLN A 399 15.14 10.66 -19.18
C GLN A 399 13.92 10.08 -18.50
N GLN A 400 14.13 9.28 -17.46
CA GLN A 400 13.04 8.74 -16.66
C GLN A 400 12.58 9.76 -15.63
N THR A 401 11.27 9.91 -15.51
CA THR A 401 10.62 10.66 -14.44
C THR A 401 9.31 9.95 -14.11
N TRP A 402 9.02 9.82 -12.82
CA TRP A 402 7.78 9.21 -12.36
C TRP A 402 6.76 10.28 -11.96
N ASN A 403 7.20 11.40 -11.40
CA ASN A 403 6.34 12.44 -10.81
C ASN A 403 5.56 13.27 -11.84
N THR A 404 5.94 13.23 -13.12
CA THR A 404 5.21 13.92 -14.19
C THR A 404 4.19 13.02 -14.90
N ASP A 405 4.00 11.78 -14.45
CA ASP A 405 2.98 10.90 -14.99
C ASP A 405 1.58 11.44 -14.63
N PRO A 406 0.72 11.79 -15.62
CA PRO A 406 -0.63 12.27 -15.35
C PRO A 406 -1.49 11.29 -14.54
N VAL A 407 -1.14 10.00 -14.52
CA VAL A 407 -1.81 8.98 -13.70
C VAL A 407 -1.69 9.29 -12.20
N ILE A 408 -0.63 9.95 -11.76
CA ILE A 408 -0.47 10.33 -10.34
C ILE A 408 -1.57 11.31 -9.91
N GLU A 409 -1.83 12.35 -10.68
CA GLU A 409 -2.86 13.34 -10.34
C GLU A 409 -4.28 12.82 -10.62
N ASN A 410 -4.47 12.08 -11.71
CA ASN A 410 -5.79 11.56 -12.09
C ASN A 410 -6.25 10.38 -11.23
N HIS A 411 -5.31 9.56 -10.75
CA HIS A 411 -5.60 8.28 -10.11
C HIS A 411 -4.92 8.11 -8.75
N GLY A 412 -3.92 8.92 -8.39
CA GLY A 412 -3.17 8.76 -7.15
C GLY A 412 -2.30 7.52 -7.10
N SER A 413 -1.84 7.07 -8.26
CA SER A 413 -1.01 5.89 -8.40
C SER A 413 0.46 6.27 -8.32
N LEU A 414 1.07 6.04 -7.16
CA LEU A 414 2.51 6.16 -6.99
C LEU A 414 3.22 4.90 -7.52
N PRO A 415 4.50 4.99 -7.94
CA PRO A 415 5.29 3.82 -8.26
C PRO A 415 5.32 2.82 -7.10
N SER A 416 5.20 1.52 -7.39
CA SER A 416 5.23 0.47 -6.37
C SER A 416 6.50 0.53 -5.52
N SER A 417 7.65 0.82 -6.14
CA SER A 417 8.95 0.93 -5.46
C SER A 417 9.00 2.11 -4.49
N LEU A 418 8.38 3.24 -4.86
CA LEU A 418 8.20 4.38 -3.96
C LEU A 418 7.37 3.99 -2.74
N VAL A 419 6.20 3.37 -2.96
CA VAL A 419 5.29 2.96 -1.87
C VAL A 419 6.00 1.99 -0.93
N TRP A 420 6.59 0.92 -1.49
CA TRP A 420 7.31 -0.07 -0.71
C TRP A 420 8.38 0.57 0.17
N ALA A 421 9.20 1.45 -0.40
CA ALA A 421 10.29 2.07 0.33
C ALA A 421 9.80 2.99 1.46
N MET A 422 8.73 3.76 1.23
CA MET A 422 8.07 4.58 2.26
C MET A 422 7.35 3.74 3.33
N GLU A 423 6.96 2.52 3.01
CA GLU A 423 6.28 1.61 3.94
C GLU A 423 7.18 0.56 4.56
N PHE A 424 8.47 0.54 4.21
CA PHE A 424 9.41 -0.46 4.69
C PHE A 424 9.41 -0.49 6.23
N PRO A 425 9.23 -1.66 6.87
CA PRO A 425 8.99 -1.77 8.30
C PRO A 425 10.24 -1.54 9.15
N LEU A 426 10.64 -0.27 9.28
CA LEU A 426 11.69 0.17 10.20
C LEU A 426 11.11 0.47 11.59
N SER A 427 11.86 0.15 12.65
CA SER A 427 11.54 0.61 14.00
C SER A 427 11.63 2.14 14.08
N GLN A 428 10.77 2.78 14.86
CA GLN A 428 10.87 4.24 15.09
C GLN A 428 12.19 4.65 15.76
N SER A 429 12.82 3.73 16.50
CA SER A 429 14.15 3.93 17.11
C SER A 429 15.31 3.77 16.12
N ASP A 430 15.06 3.28 14.90
CA ASP A 430 16.10 3.08 13.89
C ASP A 430 16.50 4.44 13.27
N PRO A 431 17.80 4.80 13.21
CA PRO A 431 18.25 6.00 12.51
C PRO A 431 17.81 6.08 11.05
N MET A 432 17.65 4.95 10.35
CA MET A 432 17.13 4.90 8.98
C MET A 432 15.67 5.35 8.92
N PHE A 433 14.87 5.13 9.96
CA PHE A 433 13.49 5.60 10.00
C PHE A 433 13.42 7.14 9.94
N VAL A 434 14.28 7.83 10.71
CA VAL A 434 14.35 9.30 10.70
C VAL A 434 14.76 9.82 9.31
N LYS A 435 15.78 9.20 8.69
CA LYS A 435 16.21 9.55 7.33
C LYS A 435 15.10 9.33 6.31
N ARG A 436 14.43 8.18 6.35
CA ARG A 436 13.30 7.84 5.49
C ARG A 436 12.19 8.89 5.60
N LYS A 437 11.81 9.27 6.83
CA LYS A 437 10.79 10.29 7.09
C LYS A 437 11.14 11.67 6.54
N ALA A 438 12.42 12.05 6.58
CA ALA A 438 12.87 13.30 5.98
C ALA A 438 12.74 13.28 4.45
N ILE A 439 13.09 12.16 3.80
CA ILE A 439 12.93 12.01 2.34
C ILE A 439 11.44 11.97 1.96
N GLU A 440 10.61 11.21 2.69
CA GLU A 440 9.16 11.17 2.51
C GLU A 440 8.54 12.57 2.53
N LEU A 441 8.94 13.42 3.48
CA LEU A 441 8.47 14.80 3.58
C LEU A 441 8.91 15.65 2.38
N SER A 442 10.14 15.46 1.90
CA SER A 442 10.62 16.15 0.71
C SER A 442 9.85 15.76 -0.54
N ILE A 443 9.58 14.47 -0.75
CA ILE A 443 8.75 13.98 -1.86
C ILE A 443 7.35 14.57 -1.76
N LEU A 444 6.75 14.56 -0.57
CA LEU A 444 5.43 15.14 -0.34
C LEU A 444 5.38 16.63 -0.74
N HIS A 445 6.37 17.42 -0.35
CA HIS A 445 6.45 18.83 -0.71
C HIS A 445 6.61 19.04 -2.22
N MET A 446 7.41 18.20 -2.90
CA MET A 446 7.61 18.28 -4.35
C MET A 446 6.31 17.94 -5.08
N LEU A 447 5.65 16.83 -4.73
CA LEU A 447 4.37 16.40 -5.30
C LEU A 447 3.26 17.43 -5.11
N GLN A 448 3.14 18.02 -3.92
CA GLN A 448 2.11 19.02 -3.61
C GLN A 448 2.41 20.42 -4.17
N SER A 449 3.59 20.64 -4.74
CA SER A 449 3.96 21.94 -5.28
C SER A 449 3.17 22.25 -6.55
N SER A 450 2.76 23.52 -6.71
CA SER A 450 2.16 23.98 -7.98
C SER A 450 3.13 23.85 -9.15
N LEU A 451 4.45 23.79 -8.90
CA LEU A 451 5.46 23.57 -9.94
C LEU A 451 5.33 22.17 -10.54
N ASN A 452 5.09 21.14 -9.72
CA ASN A 452 4.85 19.79 -10.21
C ASN A 452 3.57 19.69 -11.04
N ALA A 453 2.48 20.32 -10.59
CA ALA A 453 1.23 20.39 -11.36
C ALA A 453 1.42 21.07 -12.72
N ASP A 454 2.22 22.14 -12.77
CA ASP A 454 2.56 22.86 -14.01
C ASP A 454 3.48 22.04 -14.92
N ALA A 455 4.41 21.27 -14.35
CA ALA A 455 5.30 20.36 -15.08
C ALA A 455 4.53 19.20 -15.75
N ILE A 456 3.54 18.61 -15.06
CA ILE A 456 2.62 17.60 -15.62
C ILE A 456 1.82 18.18 -16.79
N GLY A 457 1.47 19.47 -16.73
CA GLY A 457 0.76 20.16 -17.80
C GLY A 457 -0.76 19.93 -17.79
N ILE A 458 -1.36 19.66 -16.63
CA ILE A 458 -2.82 19.51 -16.48
C ILE A 458 -3.56 20.76 -16.97
N VAL A 459 -3.01 21.92 -16.61
CA VAL A 459 -3.45 23.21 -17.13
C VAL A 459 -2.27 23.82 -17.91
N PRO A 460 -2.35 23.90 -19.24
CA PRO A 460 -1.27 24.47 -20.04
C PRO A 460 -0.95 25.91 -19.63
N LYS A 461 0.29 26.19 -19.26
CA LYS A 461 0.80 27.54 -18.96
C LYS A 461 1.99 27.87 -19.84
N SER A 462 2.03 29.11 -20.31
CA SER A 462 3.23 29.65 -20.95
C SER A 462 4.35 29.84 -19.91
N PRO A 463 5.64 29.81 -20.31
CA PRO A 463 6.75 30.07 -19.40
C PRO A 463 6.59 31.37 -18.60
N ALA A 464 6.11 32.44 -19.23
CA ALA A 464 5.86 33.72 -18.55
C ALA A 464 4.80 33.62 -17.45
N GLN A 465 3.73 32.82 -17.66
CA GLN A 465 2.71 32.59 -16.63
C GLN A 465 3.25 31.79 -15.44
N VAL A 466 4.08 30.78 -15.70
CA VAL A 466 4.71 29.98 -14.64
C VAL A 466 5.71 30.84 -13.84
N GLN A 467 6.57 31.61 -14.51
CA GLN A 467 7.48 32.53 -13.82
C GLN A 467 6.71 33.56 -12.97
N ALA A 468 5.64 34.16 -13.52
CA ALA A 468 4.84 35.14 -12.80
C ALA A 468 4.17 34.55 -11.55
N GLN A 469 3.68 33.31 -11.61
CA GLN A 469 3.10 32.60 -10.47
C GLN A 469 4.07 32.47 -9.29
N PHE A 470 5.36 32.32 -9.58
CA PHE A 470 6.41 32.16 -8.57
C PHE A 470 7.29 33.40 -8.41
N SER A 471 6.80 34.57 -8.86
CA SER A 471 7.54 35.85 -8.76
C SER A 471 8.95 35.80 -9.34
N GLY A 472 9.19 34.97 -10.36
CA GLY A 472 10.50 34.79 -10.99
C GLY A 472 11.53 34.03 -10.14
N HIS A 473 11.11 33.37 -9.05
CA HIS A 473 11.98 32.61 -8.16
C HIS A 473 11.59 31.12 -8.09
N PRO A 474 12.56 30.21 -7.93
CA PRO A 474 12.25 28.80 -7.74
C PRO A 474 11.39 28.60 -6.48
N PRO A 475 10.25 27.88 -6.55
CA PRO A 475 9.25 27.91 -5.49
C PRO A 475 9.48 26.93 -4.33
N LEU A 476 10.47 26.05 -4.42
CA LEU A 476 10.74 25.05 -3.37
C LEU A 476 12.23 24.70 -3.31
N ALA A 477 12.68 24.20 -2.16
CA ALA A 477 14.01 23.60 -2.07
C ALA A 477 13.97 22.19 -2.66
N LEU A 478 14.92 21.87 -3.56
CA LEU A 478 15.02 20.56 -4.19
C LEU A 478 16.23 19.79 -3.64
N PRO A 479 16.08 18.51 -3.22
CA PRO A 479 17.18 17.67 -2.79
C PRO A 479 18.30 17.59 -3.83
N GLY A 480 19.54 17.85 -3.40
CA GLY A 480 20.70 17.84 -4.31
C GLY A 480 20.87 19.11 -5.14
N PHE A 481 20.08 20.16 -4.90
CA PHE A 481 20.20 21.44 -5.60
C PHE A 481 20.35 22.62 -4.64
N GLN A 482 21.01 23.66 -5.15
CA GLN A 482 21.06 24.99 -4.56
C GLN A 482 20.53 26.01 -5.56
N VAL A 483 19.96 27.12 -5.07
CA VAL A 483 19.49 28.18 -5.97
C VAL A 483 20.60 29.19 -6.22
N ARG A 484 20.92 29.47 -7.50
CA ARG A 484 21.82 30.55 -7.91
C ARG A 484 21.21 31.29 -9.09
N ASN A 485 21.10 32.62 -8.99
CA ASN A 485 20.50 33.47 -10.02
C ASN A 485 19.09 32.98 -10.43
N ASN A 486 18.27 32.59 -9.46
CA ASN A 486 16.93 32.03 -9.67
C ASN A 486 16.88 30.74 -10.50
N LEU A 487 17.97 29.97 -10.56
CA LEU A 487 18.05 28.67 -11.23
C LEU A 487 18.44 27.58 -10.24
N TYR A 488 18.07 26.33 -10.51
CA TYR A 488 18.50 25.19 -9.72
C TYR A 488 19.84 24.65 -10.21
N TRP A 489 20.86 24.71 -9.34
CA TRP A 489 22.19 24.19 -9.62
C TRP A 489 22.43 22.92 -8.81
N PRO A 490 22.88 21.81 -9.42
CA PRO A 490 23.31 20.64 -8.68
C PRO A 490 24.36 21.02 -7.63
N VAL A 491 24.24 20.45 -6.42
CA VAL A 491 25.27 20.53 -5.37
C VAL A 491 26.34 19.50 -5.73
N GLN A 492 27.56 19.96 -5.98
CA GLN A 492 28.72 19.12 -6.27
C GLN A 492 29.26 18.45 -5.01
#